data_AF-A0A7Z9DH84-F1
#
_entry.id   AF-A0A7Z9DH84-F1
#
_cell.length_a   1.000
_cell.length_b   1.000
_cell.length_c   1.000
_cell.angle_alpha   90.00
_cell.angle_beta   90.00
_cell.angle_gamma   90.00
#
_symmetry.space_group_name_H-M   'P 1'
#
loop_
_entity.id
_entity.type
_entity.pdbx_description
1 polymer ?
#
loop_
_entity_poly.entity_id
_entity_poly.type
_entity_poly.pdbx_seq_one_letter_code
_entity_poly.pdbx_strand_id
1 'polypeptide(L)'
;MRIGVIGVGNIAEKAYLPTYAKNQGKIDFYFATRNKETKKRIHEMYGFDHLYESIDELLSQDIKACMIHAATKVHYELAKKCLENQVHVYIDKPLSVDLNEINELQELADKNQVVLMVGFNRRFAPMVERLKQVPEKRLIQLQKNRIAAQETTEFVIYDLFLHLVDTAVYLLDEPILRTKYQIRETKEFLEFAVLQLETAHQTAILTMDLLSGANSENYQITSKSGTYEVAELTDMTIQRASGIEIEKFGDWESTLVKRGFEPMVQTFFAEISKEKPSMEGLKQQGIMQSHALCEEMLRKHTRQQM
;
A
#
# COMPACT_ATOMS: atom_id res chain seq x y z
N MET A 1 17.38 17.75 0.70
CA MET A 1 17.06 17.03 1.96
C MET A 1 17.66 15.64 1.89
N ARG A 2 18.09 15.06 3.01
CA ARG A 2 18.68 13.70 3.06
C ARG A 2 17.61 12.66 3.37
N ILE A 3 17.54 11.61 2.58
CA ILE A 3 16.57 10.52 2.73
C ILE A 3 17.32 9.20 2.85
N GLY A 4 17.15 8.53 3.99
CA GLY A 4 17.61 7.16 4.19
C GLY A 4 16.74 6.17 3.44
N VAL A 5 17.32 5.09 2.93
CA VAL A 5 16.61 3.98 2.29
C VAL A 5 17.18 2.68 2.82
N ILE A 6 16.32 1.82 3.37
CA ILE A 6 16.71 0.50 3.88
C ILE A 6 15.84 -0.58 3.25
N GLY A 7 16.48 -1.67 2.84
CA GLY A 7 15.84 -2.72 2.04
C GLY A 7 15.77 -2.30 0.59
N VAL A 8 16.49 -3.04 -0.27
CA VAL A 8 16.44 -2.86 -1.73
C VAL A 8 16.18 -4.22 -2.34
N GLY A 9 15.00 -4.77 -2.03
CA GLY A 9 14.51 -6.01 -2.61
C GLY A 9 13.78 -5.77 -3.94
N ASN A 10 13.22 -6.84 -4.51
CA ASN A 10 12.61 -6.84 -5.84
C ASN A 10 11.65 -5.67 -6.14
N ILE A 11 10.78 -5.30 -5.19
CA ILE A 11 9.85 -4.19 -5.39
C ILE A 11 10.57 -2.83 -5.40
N ALA A 12 11.53 -2.63 -4.51
CA ALA A 12 12.32 -1.41 -4.46
C ALA A 12 13.16 -1.20 -5.70
N GLU A 13 13.70 -2.28 -6.26
CA GLU A 13 14.42 -2.20 -7.53
C GLU A 13 13.54 -1.78 -8.70
N LYS A 14 12.30 -2.28 -8.75
CA LYS A 14 11.38 -2.05 -9.87
C LYS A 14 10.60 -0.75 -9.77
N ALA A 15 10.24 -0.33 -8.56
CA ALA A 15 9.35 0.80 -8.32
C ALA A 15 10.04 2.00 -7.67
N TYR A 16 10.92 1.78 -6.70
CA TYR A 16 11.48 2.86 -5.88
C TYR A 16 12.78 3.44 -6.47
N LEU A 17 13.76 2.61 -6.85
CA LEU A 17 15.02 3.11 -7.43
C LEU A 17 14.82 3.98 -8.68
N PRO A 18 13.97 3.63 -9.67
CA PRO A 18 13.73 4.50 -10.82
C PRO A 18 13.09 5.83 -10.40
N THR A 19 12.20 5.81 -9.41
CA THR A 19 11.56 7.02 -8.87
C THR A 19 12.58 7.89 -8.13
N TYR A 20 13.49 7.30 -7.36
CA TYR A 20 14.55 8.02 -6.65
C TYR A 20 15.57 8.63 -7.62
N ALA A 21 15.93 7.90 -8.67
CA ALA A 21 16.85 8.39 -9.70
C ALA A 21 16.34 9.67 -10.38
N LYS A 22 15.02 9.73 -10.69
CA LYS A 22 14.38 10.95 -11.22
C LYS A 22 14.42 12.15 -10.26
N ASN A 23 14.63 11.91 -8.96
CA ASN A 23 14.65 12.94 -7.92
C ASN A 23 16.07 13.31 -7.45
N GLN A 24 17.11 12.72 -8.05
CA GLN A 24 18.49 13.13 -7.78
C GLN A 24 18.70 14.61 -8.12
N GLY A 25 19.56 15.28 -7.35
CA GLY A 25 19.79 16.72 -7.41
C GLY A 25 18.77 17.56 -6.64
N LYS A 26 17.60 17.01 -6.29
CA LYS A 26 16.66 17.61 -5.32
C LYS A 26 16.72 16.93 -3.96
N ILE A 27 16.96 15.62 -3.97
CA ILE A 27 17.01 14.75 -2.80
C ILE A 27 18.32 13.97 -2.83
N ASP A 28 19.00 13.94 -1.68
CA ASP A 28 20.20 13.15 -1.49
C ASP A 28 19.80 11.84 -0.81
N PHE A 29 19.99 10.71 -1.51
CA PHE A 29 19.57 9.40 -1.04
C PHE A 29 20.73 8.63 -0.43
N TYR A 30 20.51 8.09 0.78
CA TYR A 30 21.49 7.36 1.58
C TYR A 30 20.97 5.93 1.79
N PHE A 31 21.65 4.93 1.22
CA PHE A 31 21.16 3.55 1.24
C PHE A 31 21.89 2.71 2.29
N ALA A 32 21.16 1.88 3.03
CA ALA A 32 21.74 0.83 3.87
C ALA A 32 21.37 -0.56 3.39
N THR A 33 22.39 -1.37 3.15
CA THR A 33 22.25 -2.81 2.89
C THR A 33 23.55 -3.53 3.19
N ARG A 34 23.46 -4.73 3.76
CA ARG A 34 24.62 -5.61 3.97
C ARG A 34 25.04 -6.34 2.68
N ASN A 35 24.21 -6.31 1.64
CA ASN A 35 24.48 -7.00 0.39
C ASN A 35 25.38 -6.15 -0.53
N LYS A 36 26.64 -6.58 -0.71
CA LYS A 36 27.63 -5.90 -1.55
C LYS A 36 27.22 -5.80 -3.02
N GLU A 37 26.56 -6.82 -3.58
CA GLU A 37 26.07 -6.77 -4.96
C GLU A 37 24.95 -5.76 -5.13
N THR A 38 24.11 -5.61 -4.11
CA THR A 38 23.06 -4.57 -4.11
C THR A 38 23.69 -3.18 -4.10
N LYS A 39 24.70 -2.92 -3.26
CA LYS A 39 25.45 -1.66 -3.25
C LYS A 39 26.07 -1.35 -4.63
N LYS A 40 26.80 -2.33 -5.18
CA LYS A 40 27.44 -2.21 -6.49
C LYS A 40 26.43 -1.84 -7.57
N ARG A 41 25.30 -2.56 -7.63
CA ARG A 41 24.25 -2.31 -8.62
C ARG A 41 23.58 -0.94 -8.47
N ILE A 42 23.29 -0.52 -7.24
CA ILE A 42 22.73 0.81 -6.94
C ILE A 42 23.66 1.91 -7.47
N HIS A 43 24.98 1.77 -7.24
CA HIS A 43 25.98 2.70 -7.76
C HIS A 43 26.10 2.64 -9.29
N GLU A 44 26.30 1.45 -9.87
CA GLU A 44 26.57 1.30 -11.30
C GLU A 44 25.38 1.67 -12.19
N MET A 45 24.15 1.35 -11.76
CA MET A 45 22.95 1.60 -12.57
C MET A 45 22.38 3.00 -12.39
N TYR A 46 22.48 3.55 -11.18
CA TYR A 46 21.77 4.78 -10.82
C TYR A 46 22.69 5.89 -10.30
N GLY A 47 23.97 5.63 -10.03
CA GLY A 47 24.92 6.64 -9.57
C GLY A 47 24.73 7.09 -8.13
N PHE A 48 24.12 6.27 -7.27
CA PHE A 48 24.02 6.62 -5.84
C PHE A 48 25.28 6.19 -5.08
N ASP A 49 25.95 7.15 -4.45
CA ASP A 49 27.26 6.94 -3.81
C ASP A 49 27.21 6.80 -2.28
N HIS A 50 26.13 7.27 -1.66
CA HIS A 50 25.96 7.22 -0.20
C HIS A 50 25.46 5.83 0.22
N LEU A 51 26.41 4.90 0.42
CA LEU A 51 26.14 3.47 0.65
C LEU A 51 26.70 2.98 1.99
N TYR A 52 25.82 2.54 2.88
CA TYR A 52 26.07 2.16 4.27
C TYR A 52 25.68 0.70 4.53
N GLU A 53 26.05 0.15 5.68
CA GLU A 53 25.72 -1.23 6.05
C GLU A 53 24.54 -1.36 6.99
N SER A 54 24.26 -0.32 7.78
CA SER A 54 23.31 -0.37 8.90
C SER A 54 22.39 0.84 8.96
N ILE A 55 21.27 0.67 9.67
CA ILE A 55 20.36 1.79 9.99
C ILE A 55 21.03 2.81 10.91
N ASP A 56 21.91 2.38 11.82
CA ASP A 56 22.68 3.27 12.69
C ASP A 56 23.57 4.22 11.89
N GLU A 57 24.25 3.69 10.87
CA GLU A 57 25.00 4.51 9.93
C GLU A 57 24.10 5.52 9.23
N LEU A 58 22.90 5.14 8.76
CA LEU A 58 21.98 6.10 8.15
C LEU A 58 21.55 7.21 9.11
N LEU A 59 21.20 6.85 10.35
CA LEU A 59 20.77 7.81 11.38
C LEU A 59 21.90 8.79 11.73
N SER A 60 23.16 8.35 11.67
CA SER A 60 24.32 9.23 11.87
C SER A 60 24.50 10.30 10.78
N GLN A 61 23.79 10.19 9.65
CA GLN A 61 23.89 11.12 8.52
C GLN A 61 22.84 12.24 8.56
N ASP A 62 22.12 12.40 9.67
CA ASP A 62 21.09 13.43 9.83
C ASP A 62 20.03 13.37 8.71
N ILE A 63 19.52 12.16 8.49
CA ILE A 63 18.47 11.91 7.49
C ILE A 63 17.15 12.49 7.99
N LYS A 64 16.40 13.15 7.11
CA LYS A 64 15.08 13.71 7.43
C LYS A 64 14.00 12.64 7.49
N ALA A 65 14.10 11.64 6.62
CA ALA A 65 13.19 10.51 6.57
C ALA A 65 13.91 9.21 6.21
N CYS A 66 13.30 8.08 6.56
CA CYS A 66 13.74 6.75 6.15
C CYS A 66 12.63 6.04 5.35
N MET A 67 12.98 5.56 4.15
CA MET A 67 12.15 4.70 3.31
C MET A 67 12.50 3.23 3.61
N ILE A 68 11.57 2.49 4.19
CA ILE A 68 11.74 1.11 4.64
C ILE A 68 11.03 0.16 3.65
N HIS A 69 11.82 -0.57 2.87
CA HIS A 69 11.37 -1.62 1.93
C HIS A 69 11.99 -2.98 2.29
N ALA A 70 12.19 -3.21 3.58
CA ALA A 70 12.77 -4.43 4.12
C ALA A 70 11.73 -5.57 4.16
N ALA A 71 12.12 -6.73 4.68
CA ALA A 71 11.14 -7.79 4.95
C ALA A 71 10.22 -7.38 6.10
N THR A 72 8.93 -7.72 6.02
CA THR A 72 7.91 -7.38 7.03
C THR A 72 8.34 -7.64 8.47
N LYS A 73 9.02 -8.78 8.72
CA LYS A 73 9.46 -9.18 10.07
C LYS A 73 10.42 -8.20 10.77
N VAL A 74 11.03 -7.26 10.05
CA VAL A 74 11.91 -6.22 10.62
C VAL A 74 11.31 -4.82 10.51
N HIS A 75 10.08 -4.68 10.01
CA HIS A 75 9.42 -3.39 9.85
C HIS A 75 9.28 -2.65 11.17
N TYR A 76 8.74 -3.31 12.20
CA TYR A 76 8.53 -2.72 13.51
C TYR A 76 9.83 -2.16 14.12
N GLU A 77 10.87 -2.99 14.23
CA GLU A 77 12.15 -2.59 14.82
C GLU A 77 12.81 -1.43 14.06
N LEU A 78 12.77 -1.45 12.72
CA LEU A 78 13.36 -0.39 11.90
C LEU A 78 12.55 0.92 12.01
N ALA A 79 11.23 0.85 11.95
CA ALA A 79 10.35 2.00 12.07
C ALA A 79 10.49 2.63 13.45
N LYS A 80 10.38 1.83 14.52
CA LYS A 80 10.53 2.27 15.91
C LYS A 80 11.83 3.04 16.11
N LYS A 81 12.95 2.47 15.67
CA LYS A 81 14.27 3.10 15.78
C LYS A 81 14.36 4.44 15.04
N CYS A 82 13.75 4.56 13.86
CA CYS A 82 13.70 5.84 13.13
C CYS A 82 12.85 6.87 13.87
N LEU A 83 11.65 6.47 14.31
CA LEU A 83 10.72 7.36 15.01
C LEU A 83 11.30 7.84 16.36
N GLU A 84 11.99 6.98 17.11
CA GLU A 84 12.72 7.33 18.35
C GLU A 84 13.81 8.39 18.12
N ASN A 85 14.41 8.40 16.92
CA ASN A 85 15.40 9.39 16.51
C ASN A 85 14.79 10.59 15.77
N GLN A 86 13.47 10.78 15.88
CA GLN A 86 12.73 11.90 15.24
C GLN A 86 12.89 11.94 13.71
N VAL A 87 13.03 10.78 13.08
CA VAL A 87 13.10 10.63 11.62
C VAL A 87 11.72 10.23 11.08
N HIS A 88 11.22 10.93 10.05
CA HIS A 88 9.97 10.53 9.39
C HIS A 88 10.12 9.15 8.73
N VAL A 89 9.08 8.33 8.76
CA VAL A 89 9.11 6.97 8.21
C VAL A 89 8.11 6.83 7.06
N TYR A 90 8.59 6.28 5.97
CA TYR A 90 7.78 5.62 4.95
C TYR A 90 8.08 4.13 5.01
N ILE A 91 7.06 3.27 4.99
CA ILE A 91 7.25 1.84 5.07
C ILE A 91 6.33 1.09 4.11
N ASP A 92 6.85 0.06 3.45
CA ASP A 92 6.01 -0.82 2.63
C ASP A 92 4.96 -1.55 3.48
N LYS A 93 3.82 -1.87 2.86
CA LYS A 93 2.78 -2.67 3.49
C LYS A 93 3.22 -4.15 3.62
N PRO A 94 2.72 -4.88 4.63
CA PRO A 94 1.97 -4.37 5.78
C PRO A 94 2.89 -3.63 6.76
N LEU A 95 2.34 -2.74 7.57
CA LEU A 95 3.10 -2.03 8.61
C LEU A 95 3.65 -3.02 9.65
N SER A 96 2.77 -3.87 10.16
CA SER A 96 3.07 -5.10 10.91
C SER A 96 1.88 -6.06 10.76
N VAL A 97 2.06 -7.31 11.19
CA VAL A 97 0.97 -8.29 11.37
C VAL A 97 0.41 -8.29 12.80
N ASP A 98 1.05 -7.56 13.73
CA ASP A 98 0.58 -7.35 15.10
C ASP A 98 0.00 -5.94 15.26
N LEU A 99 -1.27 -5.84 15.65
CA LEU A 99 -1.92 -4.55 15.88
C LEU A 99 -1.32 -3.77 17.05
N ASN A 100 -0.73 -4.42 18.05
CA ASN A 100 -0.09 -3.73 19.17
C ASN A 100 1.18 -3.00 18.70
N GLU A 101 1.98 -3.64 17.84
CA GLU A 101 3.13 -3.00 17.20
C GLU A 101 2.69 -1.78 16.37
N ILE A 102 1.59 -1.89 15.63
CA ILE A 102 1.04 -0.77 14.85
C ILE A 102 0.61 0.39 15.77
N ASN A 103 -0.12 0.10 16.85
CA ASN A 103 -0.54 1.11 17.83
C ASN A 103 0.68 1.84 18.42
N GLU A 104 1.69 1.08 18.88
CA GLU A 104 2.89 1.66 19.48
C GLU A 104 3.64 2.58 18.51
N LEU A 105 3.80 2.17 17.25
CA LEU A 105 4.47 2.99 16.23
C LEU A 105 3.69 4.27 15.94
N GLN A 106 2.35 4.24 15.95
CA GLN A 106 1.53 5.43 15.76
C GLN A 106 1.65 6.39 16.95
N GLU A 107 1.54 5.89 18.18
CA GLU A 107 1.72 6.69 19.39
C GLU A 107 3.11 7.33 19.44
N LEU A 108 4.15 6.58 19.02
CA LEU A 108 5.51 7.08 18.95
C LEU A 108 5.67 8.17 17.88
N ALA A 109 5.07 8.00 16.71
CA ALA A 109 5.09 9.00 15.64
C ALA A 109 4.40 10.30 16.08
N ASP A 110 3.22 10.20 16.72
CA ASP A 110 2.47 11.33 17.25
C ASP A 110 3.25 12.06 18.36
N LYS A 111 3.81 11.29 19.32
CA LYS A 111 4.62 11.82 20.42
C LYS A 111 5.83 12.60 19.93
N ASN A 112 6.53 12.07 18.91
CA ASN A 112 7.73 12.67 18.36
C ASN A 112 7.45 13.67 17.23
N GLN A 113 6.17 13.91 16.90
CA GLN A 113 5.72 14.84 15.85
C GLN A 113 6.35 14.53 14.48
N VAL A 114 6.52 13.24 14.19
CA VAL A 114 7.04 12.74 12.92
C VAL A 114 5.95 12.01 12.15
N VAL A 115 6.23 11.70 10.88
CA VAL A 115 5.29 11.05 9.99
C VAL A 115 5.56 9.56 10.02
N LEU A 116 4.51 8.75 10.07
CA LEU A 116 4.56 7.31 9.78
C LEU A 116 3.60 7.01 8.63
N MET A 117 4.15 6.82 7.44
CA MET A 117 3.39 6.53 6.22
C MET A 117 3.54 5.08 5.81
N VAL A 118 2.43 4.39 5.55
CA VAL A 118 2.40 3.06 4.93
C VAL A 118 2.17 3.19 3.41
N GLY A 119 2.95 2.46 2.64
CA GLY A 119 3.02 2.49 1.18
C GLY A 119 1.85 1.83 0.45
N PHE A 120 0.63 2.34 0.65
CA PHE A 120 -0.57 1.89 -0.08
C PHE A 120 -0.73 2.60 -1.43
N ASN A 121 0.08 2.16 -2.42
CA ASN A 121 0.15 2.76 -3.76
C ASN A 121 -1.20 2.93 -4.48
N ARG A 122 -2.19 2.06 -4.21
CA ARG A 122 -3.53 2.12 -4.83
C ARG A 122 -4.29 3.40 -4.49
N ARG A 123 -4.08 3.98 -3.30
CA ARG A 123 -4.66 5.28 -2.90
C ARG A 123 -4.12 6.45 -3.74
N PHE A 124 -3.08 6.22 -4.53
CA PHE A 124 -2.43 7.21 -5.39
C PHE A 124 -2.50 6.83 -6.87
N ALA A 125 -3.13 5.69 -7.21
CA ALA A 125 -3.36 5.31 -8.60
C ALA A 125 -4.44 6.24 -9.19
N PRO A 126 -4.20 6.89 -10.34
CA PRO A 126 -5.13 7.90 -10.86
C PRO A 126 -6.55 7.38 -11.07
N MET A 127 -6.73 6.15 -11.56
CA MET A 127 -8.07 5.59 -11.75
C MET A 127 -8.78 5.27 -10.44
N VAL A 128 -8.05 4.92 -9.37
CA VAL A 128 -8.63 4.74 -8.02
C VAL A 128 -9.00 6.09 -7.41
N GLU A 129 -8.23 7.15 -7.67
CA GLU A 129 -8.61 8.51 -7.30
C GLU A 129 -9.91 8.94 -7.97
N ARG A 130 -10.07 8.64 -9.27
CA ARG A 130 -11.31 8.89 -10.01
C ARG A 130 -12.49 8.16 -9.35
N LEU A 131 -12.29 6.91 -8.93
CA LEU A 131 -13.27 6.14 -8.16
C LEU A 131 -13.60 6.78 -6.80
N LYS A 132 -12.61 7.29 -6.07
CA LYS A 132 -12.83 7.96 -4.77
C LYS A 132 -13.73 9.20 -4.91
N GLN A 133 -13.59 9.94 -6.02
CA GLN A 133 -14.37 11.14 -6.30
C GLN A 133 -15.82 10.86 -6.75
N VAL A 134 -16.21 9.60 -6.97
CA VAL A 134 -17.60 9.25 -7.31
C VAL A 134 -18.50 9.56 -6.10
N PRO A 135 -19.55 10.39 -6.25
CA PRO A 135 -20.47 10.72 -5.16
C PRO A 135 -21.54 9.63 -4.99
N GLU A 136 -22.19 9.59 -3.82
CA GLU A 136 -23.35 8.73 -3.54
C GLU A 136 -23.14 7.26 -3.95
N LYS A 137 -21.95 6.72 -3.62
CA LYS A 137 -21.59 5.32 -3.87
C LYS A 137 -22.49 4.42 -3.04
N ARG A 138 -23.03 3.37 -3.66
CA ARG A 138 -23.93 2.39 -3.04
C ARG A 138 -23.29 1.02 -2.91
N LEU A 139 -22.59 0.58 -3.94
CA LEU A 139 -21.92 -0.71 -4.00
C LEU A 139 -20.49 -0.50 -4.50
N ILE A 140 -19.53 -1.08 -3.80
CA ILE A 140 -18.11 -1.12 -4.15
C ILE A 140 -17.74 -2.60 -4.28
N GLN A 141 -17.28 -3.04 -5.44
CA GLN A 141 -16.83 -4.41 -5.67
C GLN A 141 -15.37 -4.39 -6.09
N LEU A 142 -14.52 -5.05 -5.32
CA LEU A 142 -13.09 -5.13 -5.61
C LEU A 142 -12.69 -6.60 -5.73
N GLN A 143 -12.08 -6.96 -6.86
CA GLN A 143 -11.66 -8.33 -7.12
C GLN A 143 -10.19 -8.36 -7.49
N LYS A 144 -9.48 -9.36 -6.98
CA LYS A 144 -8.14 -9.69 -7.47
C LYS A 144 -7.91 -11.19 -7.49
N ASN A 145 -7.61 -11.73 -8.66
CA ASN A 145 -7.47 -13.17 -8.86
C ASN A 145 -6.06 -13.57 -9.28
N ARG A 146 -5.73 -14.84 -9.06
CA ARG A 146 -4.47 -15.48 -9.46
C ARG A 146 -4.76 -16.77 -10.22
N ILE A 147 -3.77 -17.22 -11.00
CA ILE A 147 -3.89 -18.41 -11.85
C ILE A 147 -3.89 -19.69 -11.02
N ALA A 148 -2.89 -19.84 -10.14
CA ALA A 148 -2.69 -21.02 -9.28
C ALA A 148 -1.64 -20.70 -8.19
N ALA A 149 -1.91 -19.72 -7.33
CA ALA A 149 -0.97 -19.37 -6.27
C ALA A 149 -1.10 -20.33 -5.08
N GLN A 150 0.02 -20.88 -4.60
CA GLN A 150 0.09 -21.75 -3.42
C GLN A 150 0.80 -21.01 -2.29
N GLU A 151 0.04 -20.25 -1.51
CA GLU A 151 0.55 -19.44 -0.41
C GLU A 151 -0.32 -19.62 0.82
N THR A 152 0.27 -19.48 2.01
CA THR A 152 -0.46 -19.64 3.27
C THR A 152 -1.53 -18.56 3.41
N THR A 153 -2.62 -18.89 4.10
CA THR A 153 -3.72 -17.94 4.34
C THR A 153 -3.25 -16.65 5.00
N GLU A 154 -2.37 -16.73 6.00
CA GLU A 154 -1.81 -15.54 6.65
C GLU A 154 -1.03 -14.66 5.66
N PHE A 155 -0.16 -15.26 4.85
CA PHE A 155 0.61 -14.52 3.85
C PHE A 155 -0.31 -13.85 2.83
N VAL A 156 -1.29 -14.58 2.30
CA VAL A 156 -2.19 -14.02 1.30
C VAL A 156 -3.03 -12.88 1.87
N ILE A 157 -3.53 -13.03 3.10
CA ILE A 157 -4.35 -11.99 3.74
C ILE A 157 -3.55 -10.71 3.94
N TYR A 158 -2.32 -10.78 4.47
CA TYR A 158 -1.51 -9.59 4.75
C TYR A 158 -0.72 -9.04 3.55
N ASP A 159 -0.35 -9.88 2.58
CA ASP A 159 0.46 -9.45 1.43
C ASP A 159 -0.39 -9.11 0.20
N LEU A 160 -1.46 -9.86 -0.07
CA LEU A 160 -2.24 -9.70 -1.30
C LEU A 160 -3.62 -9.11 -1.04
N PHE A 161 -4.39 -9.68 -0.12
CA PHE A 161 -5.78 -9.29 0.16
C PHE A 161 -5.85 -7.94 0.86
N LEU A 162 -4.89 -7.61 1.72
CA LEU A 162 -4.79 -6.31 2.41
C LEU A 162 -4.85 -5.13 1.45
N HIS A 163 -4.34 -5.27 0.22
CA HIS A 163 -4.50 -4.22 -0.79
C HIS A 163 -5.95 -3.96 -1.19
N LEU A 164 -6.78 -4.99 -1.29
CA LEU A 164 -8.21 -4.85 -1.55
C LEU A 164 -8.88 -4.23 -0.32
N VAL A 165 -8.60 -4.76 0.88
CA VAL A 165 -9.15 -4.25 2.15
C VAL A 165 -8.88 -2.76 2.29
N ASP A 166 -7.63 -2.37 2.11
CA ASP A 166 -7.20 -0.98 2.20
C ASP A 166 -7.87 -0.08 1.16
N THR A 167 -7.99 -0.56 -0.07
CA THR A 167 -8.67 0.18 -1.15
C THR A 167 -10.16 0.34 -0.85
N ALA A 168 -10.84 -0.67 -0.29
CA ALA A 168 -12.24 -0.54 0.12
C ALA A 168 -12.41 0.46 1.26
N VAL A 169 -11.56 0.38 2.30
CA VAL A 169 -11.55 1.35 3.41
C VAL A 169 -11.31 2.77 2.88
N TYR A 170 -10.41 2.94 1.92
CA TYR A 170 -10.17 4.23 1.27
C TYR A 170 -11.39 4.73 0.48
N LEU A 171 -12.06 3.85 -0.26
CA LEU A 171 -13.19 4.22 -1.13
C LEU A 171 -14.50 4.46 -0.37
N LEU A 172 -14.72 3.81 0.78
CA LEU A 172 -15.88 4.06 1.62
C LEU A 172 -15.90 5.53 2.10
N ASP A 173 -17.09 6.10 2.19
CA ASP A 173 -17.31 7.47 2.66
C ASP A 173 -17.83 7.50 4.11
N GLU A 174 -18.25 6.35 4.62
CA GLU A 174 -18.90 6.18 5.91
C GLU A 174 -18.18 5.15 6.79
N PRO A 175 -18.31 5.25 8.13
CA PRO A 175 -17.80 4.25 9.05
C PRO A 175 -18.41 2.87 8.77
N ILE A 176 -17.55 1.84 8.83
CA ILE A 176 -17.96 0.44 8.75
C ILE A 176 -18.74 0.07 10.02
N LEU A 177 -19.95 -0.42 9.85
CA LEU A 177 -20.86 -0.84 10.92
C LEU A 177 -20.89 -2.35 11.11
N ARG A 178 -20.72 -3.12 10.03
CA ARG A 178 -20.74 -4.59 10.07
C ARG A 178 -19.75 -5.19 9.10
N THR A 179 -19.19 -6.32 9.49
CA THR A 179 -18.24 -7.11 8.69
C THR A 179 -18.78 -8.54 8.57
N LYS A 180 -18.63 -9.12 7.38
CA LYS A 180 -18.85 -10.54 7.12
C LYS A 180 -17.74 -11.05 6.23
N TYR A 181 -17.23 -12.24 6.48
CA TYR A 181 -16.20 -12.80 5.64
C TYR A 181 -16.34 -14.31 5.54
N GLN A 182 -15.72 -14.87 4.51
CA GLN A 182 -15.58 -16.30 4.33
C GLN A 182 -14.22 -16.58 3.70
N ILE A 183 -13.52 -17.55 4.27
CA ILE A 183 -12.26 -18.08 3.76
C ILE A 183 -12.49 -19.55 3.39
N ARG A 184 -12.06 -19.92 2.19
CA ARG A 184 -11.90 -21.31 1.76
C ARG A 184 -10.42 -21.57 1.58
N GLU A 185 -9.92 -22.60 2.25
CA GLU A 185 -8.52 -22.99 2.23
C GLU A 185 -8.40 -24.52 2.23
N THR A 186 -7.26 -25.00 1.75
CA THR A 186 -6.79 -26.36 2.00
C THR A 186 -6.11 -26.43 3.38
N LYS A 187 -5.46 -27.56 3.71
CA LYS A 187 -4.65 -27.65 4.93
C LYS A 187 -3.48 -26.67 4.97
N GLU A 188 -2.98 -26.25 3.81
CA GLU A 188 -1.73 -25.49 3.68
C GLU A 188 -1.91 -24.13 3.02
N PHE A 189 -2.84 -24.00 2.08
CA PHE A 189 -2.96 -22.82 1.20
C PHE A 189 -4.38 -22.27 1.15
N LEU A 190 -4.49 -20.95 1.03
CA LEU A 190 -5.74 -20.28 0.69
C LEU A 190 -6.20 -20.68 -0.72
N GLU A 191 -7.50 -20.82 -0.93
CA GLU A 191 -8.09 -20.92 -2.27
C GLU A 191 -8.91 -19.69 -2.63
N PHE A 192 -9.77 -19.25 -1.71
CA PHE A 192 -10.71 -18.16 -1.95
C PHE A 192 -10.95 -17.37 -0.67
N ALA A 193 -11.01 -16.05 -0.78
CA ALA A 193 -11.43 -15.16 0.31
C ALA A 193 -12.47 -14.16 -0.18
N VAL A 194 -13.49 -13.93 0.66
CA VAL A 194 -14.44 -12.84 0.49
C VAL A 194 -14.58 -12.06 1.79
N LEU A 195 -14.64 -10.75 1.69
CA LEU A 195 -14.96 -9.82 2.78
C LEU A 195 -16.07 -8.87 2.31
N GLN A 196 -17.08 -8.70 3.15
CA GLN A 196 -18.19 -7.78 2.95
C GLN A 196 -18.21 -6.78 4.11
N LEU A 197 -18.19 -5.50 3.77
CA LEU A 197 -18.23 -4.37 4.69
C LEU A 197 -19.54 -3.62 4.47
N GLU A 198 -20.27 -3.36 5.54
CA GLU A 198 -21.52 -2.61 5.50
C GLU A 198 -21.38 -1.31 6.28
N THR A 199 -21.83 -0.21 5.69
CA THR A 199 -21.99 1.10 6.32
C THR A 199 -23.48 1.40 6.49
N ALA A 200 -23.87 2.66 6.73
CA ALA A 200 -25.29 3.00 6.78
C ALA A 200 -25.93 2.96 5.38
N HIS A 201 -25.18 3.32 4.34
CA HIS A 201 -25.73 3.46 2.98
C HIS A 201 -24.92 2.78 1.86
N GLN A 202 -23.77 2.20 2.19
CA GLN A 202 -22.84 1.59 1.23
C GLN A 202 -22.48 0.16 1.64
N THR A 203 -22.35 -0.71 0.65
CA THR A 203 -21.80 -2.06 0.80
C THR A 203 -20.51 -2.17 -0.01
N ALA A 204 -19.44 -2.69 0.59
CA ALA A 204 -18.23 -3.09 -0.13
C ALA A 204 -18.08 -4.61 -0.11
N ILE A 205 -17.81 -5.23 -1.25
CA ILE A 205 -17.57 -6.67 -1.39
C ILE A 205 -16.21 -6.86 -2.05
N LEU A 206 -15.33 -7.59 -1.38
CA LEU A 206 -13.97 -7.82 -1.79
C LEU A 206 -13.78 -9.31 -2.02
N THR A 207 -13.25 -9.72 -3.16
CA THR A 207 -13.03 -11.13 -3.49
C THR A 207 -11.62 -11.38 -4.01
N MET A 208 -11.10 -12.55 -3.66
CA MET A 208 -9.84 -13.06 -4.19
C MET A 208 -9.94 -14.56 -4.42
N ASP A 209 -9.71 -14.97 -5.65
CA ASP A 209 -9.63 -16.38 -6.05
C ASP A 209 -8.21 -16.70 -6.51
N LEU A 210 -7.52 -17.60 -5.82
CA LEU A 210 -6.15 -18.01 -6.15
C LEU A 210 -6.08 -19.09 -7.24
N LEU A 211 -7.23 -19.62 -7.67
CA LEU A 211 -7.41 -20.71 -8.64
C LEU A 211 -8.23 -20.28 -9.87
N SER A 212 -8.34 -18.97 -10.13
CA SER A 212 -9.20 -18.40 -11.17
C SER A 212 -8.72 -18.68 -12.61
N GLY A 213 -7.54 -19.24 -12.81
CA GLY A 213 -6.95 -19.46 -14.14
C GLY A 213 -6.46 -18.19 -14.86
N ALA A 214 -6.62 -17.00 -14.27
CA ALA A 214 -6.12 -15.72 -14.78
C ALA A 214 -5.64 -14.82 -13.64
N ASN A 215 -4.58 -14.04 -13.88
CA ASN A 215 -4.26 -12.90 -13.02
C ASN A 215 -5.15 -11.74 -13.45
N SER A 216 -5.92 -11.18 -12.52
CA SER A 216 -6.69 -9.97 -12.78
C SER A 216 -6.88 -9.12 -11.52
N GLU A 217 -7.10 -7.83 -11.69
CA GLU A 217 -7.47 -6.90 -10.63
C GLU A 217 -8.50 -5.89 -11.17
N ASN A 218 -9.75 -5.99 -10.70
CA ASN A 218 -10.88 -5.23 -11.23
C ASN A 218 -11.71 -4.59 -10.12
N TYR A 219 -12.03 -3.31 -10.27
CA TYR A 219 -12.84 -2.54 -9.33
C TYR A 219 -14.10 -2.03 -9.99
N GLN A 220 -15.21 -2.04 -9.27
CA GLN A 220 -16.48 -1.48 -9.72
C GLN A 220 -17.13 -0.66 -8.61
N ILE A 221 -17.66 0.50 -8.98
CA ILE A 221 -18.49 1.33 -8.10
C ILE A 221 -19.83 1.56 -8.78
N THR A 222 -20.92 1.22 -8.10
CA THR A 222 -22.27 1.63 -8.48
C THR A 222 -22.67 2.83 -7.62
N SER A 223 -23.11 3.90 -8.27
CA SER A 223 -23.65 5.09 -7.63
C SER A 223 -25.01 5.45 -8.24
N LYS A 224 -25.70 6.47 -7.71
CA LYS A 224 -26.89 7.02 -8.37
C LYS A 224 -26.61 7.59 -9.76
N SER A 225 -25.37 8.00 -10.02
CA SER A 225 -24.97 8.69 -11.25
C SER A 225 -24.49 7.75 -12.38
N GLY A 226 -24.35 6.46 -12.10
CA GLY A 226 -23.84 5.46 -13.05
C GLY A 226 -22.96 4.39 -12.40
N THR A 227 -22.40 3.55 -13.25
CA THR A 227 -21.48 2.45 -12.91
C THR A 227 -20.09 2.78 -13.44
N TYR A 228 -19.08 2.60 -12.60
CA TYR A 228 -17.69 2.94 -12.87
C TYR A 228 -16.85 1.70 -12.67
N GLU A 229 -16.11 1.30 -13.69
CA GLU A 229 -15.33 0.07 -13.70
C GLU A 229 -13.87 0.42 -14.00
N VAL A 230 -12.94 -0.12 -13.23
CA VAL A 230 -11.49 0.02 -13.45
C VAL A 230 -10.88 -1.35 -13.57
N ALA A 231 -10.31 -1.66 -14.73
CA ALA A 231 -9.56 -2.87 -14.99
C ALA A 231 -8.05 -2.63 -14.85
N GLU A 232 -7.36 -3.55 -14.16
CA GLU A 232 -5.91 -3.58 -13.93
C GLU A 232 -5.30 -2.33 -13.27
N LEU A 233 -6.15 -1.51 -12.64
CA LEU A 233 -5.85 -0.15 -12.14
C LEU A 233 -5.61 0.89 -13.24
N THR A 234 -5.84 0.56 -14.52
CA THR A 234 -5.44 1.41 -15.66
C THR A 234 -6.57 1.88 -16.54
N ASP A 235 -7.53 1.00 -16.83
CA ASP A 235 -8.53 1.25 -17.86
C ASP A 235 -9.88 1.45 -17.19
N MET A 236 -10.43 2.65 -17.32
CA MET A 236 -11.72 2.99 -16.74
C MET A 236 -12.84 2.97 -17.79
N THR A 237 -13.97 2.36 -17.45
CA THR A 237 -15.23 2.43 -18.20
C THR A 237 -16.30 3.03 -17.30
N ILE A 238 -17.00 4.06 -17.79
CA ILE A 238 -18.08 4.72 -17.06
C ILE A 238 -19.37 4.57 -17.87
N GLN A 239 -20.36 3.92 -17.26
CA GLN A 239 -21.66 3.68 -17.87
C GLN A 239 -22.72 4.56 -17.19
N ARG A 240 -23.39 5.40 -17.97
CA ARG A 240 -24.47 6.29 -17.53
C ARG A 240 -25.66 6.18 -18.47
N ALA A 241 -26.79 6.77 -18.08
CA ALA A 241 -27.95 6.91 -18.97
C ALA A 241 -27.62 7.67 -20.28
N SER A 242 -26.62 8.55 -20.25
CA SER A 242 -26.15 9.31 -21.42
C SER A 242 -25.24 8.53 -22.37
N GLY A 243 -24.79 7.33 -21.99
CA GLY A 243 -23.88 6.51 -22.79
C GLY A 243 -22.70 5.95 -22.00
N ILE A 244 -21.70 5.45 -22.73
CA ILE A 244 -20.48 4.85 -22.19
C ILE A 244 -19.29 5.75 -22.50
N GLU A 245 -18.48 6.03 -21.49
CA GLU A 245 -17.19 6.73 -21.60
C GLU A 245 -16.06 5.75 -21.26
N ILE A 246 -14.96 5.84 -21.98
CA ILE A 246 -13.76 5.02 -21.76
C ILE A 246 -12.59 5.96 -21.53
N GLU A 247 -11.94 5.83 -20.38
CA GLU A 247 -10.75 6.59 -20.01
C GLU A 247 -9.56 5.60 -19.95
N LYS A 248 -8.52 5.87 -20.74
CA LYS A 248 -7.29 5.08 -20.79
C LYS A 248 -6.08 5.99 -20.70
N PHE A 249 -4.98 5.45 -20.19
CA PHE A 249 -3.71 6.16 -20.23
C PHE A 249 -3.11 6.19 -21.63
N GLY A 250 -2.34 7.23 -21.93
CA GLY A 250 -1.49 7.26 -23.11
C GLY A 250 -0.32 6.28 -23.03
N ASP A 251 0.28 6.02 -24.20
CA ASP A 251 1.37 5.04 -24.36
C ASP A 251 2.64 5.40 -23.58
N TRP A 252 2.90 6.69 -23.38
CA TRP A 252 4.11 7.20 -22.74
C TRP A 252 4.04 7.26 -21.22
N GLU A 253 2.85 7.05 -20.64
CA GLU A 253 2.71 7.10 -19.19
C GLU A 253 3.29 5.83 -18.56
N SER A 254 4.12 5.99 -17.53
CA SER A 254 4.84 4.87 -16.94
C SER A 254 3.94 4.00 -16.06
N THR A 255 4.21 2.70 -15.97
CA THR A 255 3.48 1.80 -15.06
C THR A 255 3.55 2.26 -13.60
N LEU A 256 4.63 2.92 -13.19
CA LEU A 256 4.81 3.43 -11.83
C LEU A 256 3.86 4.59 -11.52
N VAL A 257 3.56 5.43 -12.50
CA VAL A 257 2.54 6.48 -12.38
C VAL A 257 1.15 5.86 -12.41
N LYS A 258 0.87 5.00 -13.40
CA LYS A 258 -0.43 4.33 -13.57
C LYS A 258 -0.87 3.59 -12.30
N ARG A 259 0.07 2.91 -11.63
CA ARG A 259 -0.18 2.15 -10.39
C ARG A 259 0.06 2.94 -9.10
N GLY A 260 0.29 4.25 -9.19
CA GLY A 260 0.36 5.15 -8.04
C GLY A 260 1.65 5.10 -7.22
N PHE A 261 2.70 4.39 -7.65
CA PHE A 261 3.98 4.36 -6.94
C PHE A 261 4.69 5.72 -6.98
N GLU A 262 4.85 6.28 -8.18
CA GLU A 262 5.55 7.56 -8.35
C GLU A 262 4.77 8.72 -7.70
N PRO A 263 3.44 8.88 -7.91
CA PRO A 263 2.65 9.89 -7.21
C PRO A 263 2.69 9.77 -5.68
N MET A 264 2.67 8.54 -5.14
CA MET A 264 2.75 8.30 -3.69
C MET A 264 4.09 8.78 -3.11
N VAL A 265 5.20 8.39 -3.72
CA VAL A 265 6.55 8.80 -3.28
C VAL A 265 6.73 10.31 -3.39
N GLN A 266 6.28 10.91 -4.50
CA GLN A 266 6.32 12.36 -4.68
C GLN A 266 5.49 13.10 -3.63
N THR A 267 4.30 12.59 -3.30
CA THR A 267 3.45 13.17 -2.25
C THR A 267 4.14 13.08 -0.89
N PHE A 268 4.76 11.95 -0.57
CA PHE A 268 5.53 11.81 0.67
C PHE A 268 6.64 12.86 0.77
N PHE A 269 7.48 12.99 -0.26
CA PHE A 269 8.55 13.99 -0.30
C PHE A 269 8.05 15.43 -0.22
N ALA A 270 6.93 15.73 -0.88
CA ALA A 270 6.31 17.05 -0.81
C ALA A 270 5.79 17.38 0.60
N GLU A 271 5.12 16.44 1.27
CA GLU A 271 4.60 16.65 2.63
C GLU A 271 5.71 16.81 3.66
N ILE A 272 6.72 15.93 3.67
CA ILE A 272 7.82 16.04 4.64
C ILE A 272 8.70 17.28 4.40
N SER A 273 8.62 17.91 3.22
CA SER A 273 9.33 19.16 2.94
C SER A 273 8.68 20.38 3.61
N LYS A 274 7.41 20.26 4.03
CA LYS A 274 6.69 21.33 4.74
C LYS A 274 7.20 21.45 6.19
N GLU A 275 6.94 22.60 6.80
CA GLU A 275 7.20 22.81 8.23
C GLU A 275 6.32 21.90 9.12
N LYS A 276 5.08 21.65 8.68
CA LYS A 276 4.12 20.78 9.35
C LYS A 276 3.50 19.81 8.34
N PRO A 277 4.07 18.60 8.19
CA PRO A 277 3.50 17.58 7.32
C PRO A 277 2.10 17.16 7.78
N SER A 278 1.21 16.83 6.84
CA SER A 278 -0.15 16.38 7.16
C SER A 278 -0.37 14.91 6.82
N MET A 279 -0.91 14.14 7.79
CA MET A 279 -1.33 12.75 7.56
C MET A 279 -2.52 12.63 6.60
N GLU A 280 -3.34 13.68 6.50
CA GLU A 280 -4.44 13.77 5.53
C GLU A 280 -3.90 13.91 4.11
N GLY A 281 -2.90 14.76 3.90
CA GLY A 281 -2.22 14.92 2.60
C GLY A 281 -1.54 13.63 2.12
N LEU A 282 -1.10 12.79 3.08
CA LEU A 282 -0.53 11.47 2.82
C LEU A 282 -1.57 10.36 2.66
N LYS A 283 -2.87 10.68 2.74
CA LYS A 283 -3.98 9.72 2.60
C LYS A 283 -3.87 8.53 3.56
N GLN A 284 -3.51 8.77 4.81
CA GLN A 284 -3.24 7.70 5.79
C GLN A 284 -4.44 7.31 6.68
N GLN A 285 -5.59 7.98 6.50
CA GLN A 285 -6.80 7.68 7.25
C GLN A 285 -7.25 6.21 7.04
N GLY A 286 -7.63 5.53 8.13
CA GLY A 286 -8.18 4.17 8.07
C GLY A 286 -7.15 3.04 7.93
N ILE A 287 -5.85 3.31 7.92
CA ILE A 287 -4.83 2.24 7.79
C ILE A 287 -4.89 1.20 8.91
N MET A 288 -5.11 1.65 10.16
CA MET A 288 -5.30 0.74 11.29
C MET A 288 -6.55 -0.13 11.10
N GLN A 289 -7.63 0.45 10.56
CA GLN A 289 -8.85 -0.29 10.26
C GLN A 289 -8.59 -1.35 9.18
N SER A 290 -7.80 -1.05 8.15
CA SER A 290 -7.39 -2.04 7.13
C SER A 290 -6.69 -3.25 7.75
N HIS A 291 -5.72 -3.03 8.66
CA HIS A 291 -5.00 -4.12 9.33
C HIS A 291 -5.90 -4.88 10.32
N ALA A 292 -6.75 -4.17 11.06
CA ALA A 292 -7.68 -4.79 12.00
C ALA A 292 -8.72 -5.69 11.31
N LEU A 293 -9.16 -5.33 10.10
CA LEU A 293 -10.03 -6.20 9.29
C LEU A 293 -9.32 -7.48 8.84
N CYS A 294 -8.05 -7.39 8.44
CA CYS A 294 -7.23 -8.57 8.14
C CYS A 294 -7.04 -9.46 9.37
N GLU A 295 -6.74 -8.87 10.53
CA GLU A 295 -6.64 -9.60 11.79
C GLU A 295 -7.97 -10.27 12.17
N GLU A 296 -9.10 -9.57 12.01
CA GLU A 296 -10.44 -10.11 12.27
C GLU A 296 -10.70 -11.36 11.41
N MET A 297 -10.39 -11.28 10.10
CA MET A 297 -10.53 -12.41 9.19
C MET A 297 -9.72 -13.63 9.66
N LEU A 298 -8.50 -13.42 10.16
CA LEU A 298 -7.61 -14.51 10.60
C LEU A 298 -7.98 -15.05 11.99
N ARG A 299 -8.30 -14.20 12.97
CA ARG A 299 -8.56 -14.62 14.36
C ARG A 299 -9.82 -15.47 14.50
N LYS A 300 -10.93 -15.08 13.86
CA LYS A 300 -12.18 -15.87 13.94
C LYS A 300 -12.31 -16.94 12.85
N HIS A 301 -11.36 -16.99 11.90
CA HIS A 301 -11.12 -18.19 11.11
C HIS A 301 -10.33 -19.20 11.95
N THR A 302 -10.95 -19.73 13.01
CA THR A 302 -10.47 -20.95 13.63
C THR A 302 -10.57 -22.02 12.56
N ARG A 303 -9.42 -22.53 12.08
CA ARG A 303 -9.34 -23.62 11.09
C ARG A 303 -10.44 -24.61 11.43
N GLN A 304 -11.50 -24.67 10.63
CA GLN A 304 -12.49 -25.72 10.75
C GLN A 304 -11.75 -26.98 10.30
N GLN A 305 -11.06 -27.61 11.25
CA GLN A 305 -10.58 -28.97 11.11
C GLN A 305 -11.83 -29.84 11.08
N MET A 306 -12.37 -30.02 9.87
CA MET A 306 -13.12 -31.22 9.54
C MET A 306 -12.15 -32.37 9.30
#